data_AF-A0A1V6MXM2-F1
#
_entry.id   AF-A0A1V6MXM2-F1
#
_cell.length_a   1.000
_cell.length_b   1.000
_cell.length_c   1.000
_cell.angle_alpha   90.00
_cell.angle_beta   90.00
_cell.angle_gamma   90.00
#
_symmetry.space_group_name_H-M   'P 1'
#
loop_
_entity.id
_entity.type
_entity.pdbx_description
1 polymer ?
#
loop_
_entity_poly.entity_id
_entity_poly.type
_entity_poly.pdbx_seq_one_letter_code
_entity_poly.pdbx_strand_id
1 'polypeptide(L)'
;MPVAAVLFDRDGTLVEDVPYNGDPERVRLLPGAKRALDLLRAEGVATGVVSNQSGIGRGLLTDADVRRVNDRVDALLGGLGTWVYCPHVPDDGCGCRKPRPGLVIEAARRLGVAPGDCLVIGDIGADVLAARAAGARGVLIPTAVTLPEEVEAAPATAPDLLTAVNRLLAQTQGGLR
;
A
#
# COMPACT_ATOMS: atom_id res chain seq x y z
N MET A 1 -14.12 11.82 9.25
CA MET A 1 -14.89 10.66 8.77
C MET A 1 -14.05 9.41 8.97
N PRO A 2 -14.67 8.28 9.37
CA PRO A 2 -13.95 7.01 9.54
C PRO A 2 -13.32 6.58 8.21
N VAL A 3 -12.15 5.92 8.26
CA VAL A 3 -11.56 5.32 7.04
C VAL A 3 -12.42 4.13 6.63
N ALA A 4 -12.84 4.08 5.36
CA ALA A 4 -13.59 2.95 4.80
C ALA A 4 -12.66 1.87 4.21
N ALA A 5 -11.47 2.27 3.74
CA ALA A 5 -10.48 1.32 3.22
C ALA A 5 -9.03 1.73 3.53
N VAL A 6 -8.18 0.74 3.80
CA VAL A 6 -6.72 0.92 3.88
C VAL A 6 -6.07 0.28 2.67
N LEU A 7 -5.30 1.07 1.93
CA LEU A 7 -4.52 0.66 0.78
C LEU A 7 -3.04 0.63 1.15
N PHE A 8 -2.37 -0.46 0.87
CA PHE A 8 -0.98 -0.64 1.23
C PHE A 8 -0.11 -0.59 -0.01
N ASP A 9 1.06 0.03 0.07
CA ASP A 9 2.17 -0.42 -0.77
C ASP A 9 2.55 -1.87 -0.43
N ARG A 10 3.20 -2.57 -1.36
CA ARG A 10 3.63 -3.95 -1.18
C ARG A 10 5.04 -4.03 -0.60
N ASP A 11 6.02 -3.52 -1.34
CA ASP A 11 7.45 -3.80 -1.16
C ASP A 11 8.04 -2.76 -0.20
N GLY A 12 8.62 -3.18 0.92
CA GLY A 12 9.05 -2.26 1.99
C GLY A 12 7.94 -1.91 2.98
N THR A 13 6.68 -2.28 2.69
CA THR A 13 5.52 -2.01 3.55
C THR A 13 4.85 -3.28 4.10
N LEU A 14 4.39 -4.18 3.23
CA LEU A 14 3.81 -5.47 3.65
C LEU A 14 4.84 -6.59 3.67
N VAL A 15 5.79 -6.55 2.75
CA VAL A 15 6.86 -7.53 2.58
C VAL A 15 8.21 -6.84 2.46
N GLU A 16 9.28 -7.58 2.71
CA GLU A 16 10.65 -7.09 2.46
C GLU A 16 10.80 -6.65 0.99
N ASP A 17 11.42 -5.49 0.77
CA ASP A 17 11.72 -5.02 -0.58
C ASP A 17 12.88 -5.85 -1.16
N VAL A 18 12.55 -6.64 -2.17
CA VAL A 18 13.47 -7.47 -2.91
C VAL A 18 13.48 -6.98 -4.36
N PRO A 19 14.60 -6.40 -4.84
CA PRO A 19 14.66 -5.80 -6.18
C PRO A 19 14.20 -6.77 -7.27
N TYR A 20 13.16 -6.37 -8.00
CA TYR A 20 12.57 -7.12 -9.11
C TYR A 20 12.26 -8.57 -8.75
N ASN A 21 11.58 -8.79 -7.62
CA ASN A 21 11.22 -10.13 -7.19
C ASN A 21 10.15 -10.76 -8.09
N GLY A 22 10.51 -11.81 -8.83
CA GLY A 22 9.61 -12.71 -9.56
C GLY A 22 9.45 -14.09 -8.93
N ASP A 23 10.03 -14.31 -7.75
CA ASP A 23 10.10 -15.60 -7.06
C ASP A 23 9.27 -15.57 -5.76
N PRO A 24 8.15 -16.32 -5.72
CA PRO A 24 7.33 -16.47 -4.52
C PRO A 24 8.10 -16.95 -3.29
N GLU A 25 9.16 -17.75 -3.44
CA GLU A 25 9.91 -18.30 -2.32
C GLU A 25 10.76 -17.25 -1.59
N ARG A 26 10.96 -16.08 -2.21
CA ARG A 26 11.65 -14.92 -1.61
C ARG A 26 10.72 -13.99 -0.84
N VAL A 27 9.41 -14.26 -0.85
CA VAL A 27 8.43 -13.43 -0.11
C VAL A 27 8.63 -13.61 1.40
N ARG A 28 8.85 -12.51 2.11
CA ARG A 28 8.91 -12.44 3.57
C ARG A 28 8.04 -11.28 4.05
N LEU A 29 7.06 -11.56 4.92
CA LEU A 29 6.22 -10.52 5.50
C LEU A 29 7.05 -9.65 6.45
N LEU A 30 6.82 -8.33 6.41
CA LEU A 30 7.38 -7.45 7.42
C LEU A 30 6.69 -7.64 8.78
N PRO A 31 7.39 -7.36 9.90
CA PRO A 31 6.83 -7.51 11.24
C PRO A 31 5.50 -6.78 11.40
N GLY A 32 4.50 -7.48 11.97
CA GLY A 32 3.19 -6.91 12.23
C GLY A 32 2.25 -6.82 11.03
N ALA A 33 2.68 -7.08 9.79
CA ALA A 33 1.83 -6.94 8.60
C ALA A 33 0.55 -7.79 8.67
N LYS A 34 0.69 -9.10 8.94
CA LYS A 34 -0.47 -9.98 9.11
C LYS A 34 -1.38 -9.50 10.25
N ARG A 35 -0.81 -9.12 11.39
CA ARG A 35 -1.59 -8.66 12.56
C ARG A 35 -2.36 -7.37 12.26
N ALA A 36 -1.75 -6.43 11.55
CA ALA A 36 -2.35 -5.18 11.13
C ALA A 36 -3.59 -5.43 10.24
N LEU A 37 -3.46 -6.33 9.26
CA LEU A 37 -4.60 -6.71 8.40
C LEU A 37 -5.69 -7.44 9.18
N ASP A 38 -5.34 -8.34 10.10
CA ASP A 38 -6.32 -9.05 10.91
C ASP A 38 -7.14 -8.10 11.80
N LEU A 39 -6.52 -7.03 12.32
CA LEU A 39 -7.21 -5.98 13.09
C LEU A 39 -8.19 -5.18 12.21
N LEU A 40 -7.75 -4.75 11.02
CA LEU A 40 -8.63 -4.04 10.08
C LEU A 40 -9.83 -4.89 9.66
N ARG A 41 -9.60 -6.19 9.41
CA ARG A 41 -10.66 -7.14 9.05
C ARG A 41 -11.67 -7.31 10.18
N ALA A 42 -11.21 -7.37 11.43
CA ALA A 42 -12.09 -7.48 12.60
C ALA A 42 -13.01 -6.26 12.75
N GLU A 43 -12.56 -5.09 12.30
CA GLU A 43 -13.32 -3.83 12.32
C GLU A 43 -14.10 -3.59 11.01
N GLY A 44 -14.11 -4.55 10.07
CA GLY A 44 -14.82 -4.43 8.81
C GLY A 44 -14.24 -3.41 7.83
N VAL A 45 -12.98 -2.97 8.03
CA VAL A 45 -12.31 -2.03 7.13
C VAL A 45 -11.79 -2.76 5.90
N ALA A 46 -12.15 -2.28 4.71
CA ALA A 46 -11.70 -2.88 3.46
C ALA A 46 -10.18 -2.71 3.29
N THR A 47 -9.52 -3.70 2.68
CA THR A 47 -8.07 -3.67 2.46
C THR A 47 -7.70 -3.96 1.02
N GLY A 48 -6.64 -3.32 0.53
CA GLY A 48 -6.11 -3.57 -0.81
C GLY A 48 -4.65 -3.19 -0.97
N VAL A 49 -4.03 -3.63 -2.06
CA VAL A 49 -2.64 -3.30 -2.42
C VAL A 49 -2.60 -2.38 -3.64
N VAL A 50 -1.73 -1.38 -3.57
CA VAL A 50 -1.38 -0.46 -4.67
C VAL A 50 0.13 -0.41 -4.85
N SER A 51 0.68 -0.99 -5.93
CA SER A 51 2.13 -1.16 -6.08
C SER A 51 2.69 -0.76 -7.45
N ASN A 52 3.89 -0.17 -7.48
CA ASN A 52 4.63 0.08 -8.71
C ASN A 52 5.50 -1.14 -9.07
N GLN A 53 5.18 -1.86 -10.14
CA GLN A 53 5.90 -3.07 -10.57
C GLN A 53 6.64 -2.85 -11.90
N SER A 54 7.58 -1.89 -11.90
CA SER A 54 8.31 -1.48 -13.12
C SER A 54 9.22 -2.56 -13.72
N GLY A 55 9.46 -3.68 -13.02
CA GLY A 55 10.17 -4.81 -13.57
C GLY A 55 9.52 -5.35 -14.85
N ILE A 56 8.20 -5.20 -15.00
CA ILE A 56 7.47 -5.58 -16.22
C ILE A 56 7.86 -4.69 -17.39
N GLY A 57 7.70 -3.37 -17.27
CA GLY A 57 8.06 -2.42 -18.34
C GLY A 57 9.55 -2.42 -18.66
N ARG A 58 10.41 -2.85 -17.73
CA ARG A 58 11.86 -3.04 -17.96
C ARG A 58 12.20 -4.37 -18.65
N GLY A 59 11.24 -5.26 -18.86
CA GLY A 59 11.47 -6.61 -19.41
C GLY A 59 12.19 -7.56 -18.44
N LEU A 60 12.27 -7.23 -17.15
CA LEU A 60 12.91 -8.04 -16.11
C LEU A 60 11.95 -9.06 -15.48
N LEU A 61 10.66 -8.78 -15.55
CA LEU A 61 9.58 -9.62 -15.03
C LEU A 61 8.46 -9.72 -16.05
N THR A 62 7.73 -10.82 -16.02
CA THR A 62 6.44 -10.93 -16.70
C THR A 62 5.29 -10.57 -15.76
N ASP A 63 4.12 -10.29 -16.32
CA ASP A 63 2.89 -10.12 -15.53
C ASP A 63 2.60 -11.38 -14.67
N ALA A 64 2.89 -12.56 -15.22
CA ALA A 64 2.72 -13.83 -14.50
C ALA A 64 3.67 -13.93 -13.29
N ASP A 65 4.90 -13.43 -13.38
CA ASP A 65 5.84 -13.44 -12.25
C ASP A 65 5.33 -12.59 -11.09
N VAL A 66 4.90 -11.35 -11.40
CA VAL A 66 4.32 -10.44 -10.42
C VAL A 66 3.06 -11.01 -9.79
N ARG A 67 2.19 -11.66 -10.57
CA ARG A 67 0.99 -12.32 -10.03
C ARG A 67 1.34 -13.45 -9.07
N ARG A 68 2.27 -14.34 -9.40
CA ARG A 68 2.68 -15.43 -8.50
C ARG A 68 3.23 -14.91 -7.18
N VAL A 69 4.00 -13.82 -7.22
CA VAL A 69 4.47 -13.15 -5.99
C VAL A 69 3.29 -12.58 -5.21
N ASN A 70 2.38 -11.84 -5.86
CA ASN A 70 1.20 -11.28 -5.19
C ASN A 70 0.32 -12.37 -4.57
N ASP A 71 0.06 -13.48 -5.26
CA ASP A 71 -0.73 -14.61 -4.76
C ASP A 71 -0.09 -15.21 -3.50
N ARG A 72 1.25 -15.29 -3.47
CA ARG A 72 1.98 -15.75 -2.29
C ARG A 72 1.84 -14.79 -1.12
N VAL A 73 1.93 -13.48 -1.37
CA VAL A 73 1.72 -12.46 -0.32
C VAL A 73 0.28 -12.53 0.20
N ASP A 74 -0.70 -12.61 -0.69
CA ASP A 74 -2.13 -12.70 -0.34
C ASP A 74 -2.43 -13.93 0.52
N ALA A 75 -1.89 -15.08 0.16
CA ALA A 75 -2.01 -16.32 0.92
C ALA A 75 -1.41 -16.19 2.33
N LEU A 76 -0.25 -15.54 2.48
CA LEU A 76 0.39 -15.32 3.78
C LEU A 76 -0.39 -14.32 4.66
N LEU A 77 -1.08 -13.35 4.06
CA LEU A 77 -1.88 -12.34 4.75
C LEU A 77 -3.32 -12.77 5.04
N GLY A 78 -3.77 -13.87 4.42
CA GLY A 78 -5.14 -14.39 4.56
C GLY A 78 -6.17 -13.63 3.72
N GLY A 79 -5.76 -13.11 2.57
CA GLY A 79 -6.63 -12.44 1.60
C GLY A 79 -6.81 -10.94 1.83
N LEU A 80 -6.67 -10.17 0.75
CA LEU A 80 -7.07 -8.77 0.61
C LEU A 80 -8.23 -8.61 -0.38
N GLY A 81 -8.96 -7.49 -0.26
CA GLY A 81 -10.11 -7.20 -1.12
C GLY A 81 -9.74 -6.85 -2.56
N THR A 82 -8.56 -6.29 -2.81
CA THR A 82 -8.07 -6.02 -4.17
C THR A 82 -6.56 -5.88 -4.26
N TRP A 83 -6.03 -6.21 -5.44
CA TRP A 83 -4.65 -5.97 -5.84
C TRP A 83 -4.62 -5.14 -7.12
N VAL A 84 -3.92 -4.01 -7.09
CA VAL A 84 -3.73 -3.13 -8.26
C VAL A 84 -2.25 -2.78 -8.35
N TYR A 85 -1.64 -3.00 -9.51
CA TYR A 85 -0.25 -2.62 -9.74
C TYR A 85 -0.05 -1.97 -11.10
N CYS A 86 0.96 -1.11 -11.18
CA CYS A 86 1.33 -0.41 -12.40
C CYS A 86 2.60 -1.06 -12.99
N PRO A 87 2.56 -1.62 -14.21
CA PRO A 87 3.69 -2.32 -14.81
C PRO A 87 4.74 -1.39 -15.43
N HIS A 88 4.39 -0.12 -15.60
CA HIS A 88 5.12 0.86 -16.40
C HIS A 88 6.42 1.35 -15.76
N VAL A 89 7.36 1.74 -16.63
CA VAL A 89 8.57 2.48 -16.23
C VAL A 89 8.25 3.96 -15.98
N PRO A 90 9.15 4.72 -15.29
CA PRO A 90 8.92 6.14 -15.05
C PRO A 90 8.62 6.96 -16.32
N ASP A 91 9.28 6.64 -17.43
CA ASP A 91 9.24 7.43 -18.66
C ASP A 91 8.02 7.17 -19.55
N ASP A 92 7.20 6.15 -19.22
CA ASP A 92 6.01 5.79 -20.02
C ASP A 92 4.88 6.83 -19.94
N GLY A 93 4.96 7.80 -19.01
CA GLY A 93 3.97 8.86 -18.87
C GLY A 93 2.57 8.38 -18.47
N CYS A 94 2.43 7.15 -17.95
CA CYS A 94 1.15 6.56 -17.62
C CYS A 94 0.43 7.29 -16.46
N GLY A 95 -0.90 7.15 -16.41
CA GLY A 95 -1.71 7.70 -15.31
C GLY A 95 -1.71 6.87 -14.02
N CYS A 96 -1.17 5.64 -14.02
CA CYS A 96 -1.23 4.75 -12.86
C CYS A 96 -0.06 4.92 -11.90
N ARG A 97 1.17 5.09 -12.39
CA ARG A 97 2.40 4.93 -11.59
C ARG A 97 2.44 5.97 -10.47
N LYS A 98 2.56 5.52 -9.22
CA LYS A 98 2.76 6.43 -8.07
C LYS A 98 4.00 7.29 -8.34
N PRO A 99 3.92 8.63 -8.17
CA PRO A 99 2.98 9.38 -7.35
C PRO A 99 1.65 9.80 -8.02
N ARG A 100 1.33 9.33 -9.24
CA ARG A 100 0.01 9.56 -9.84
C ARG A 100 -1.08 8.84 -9.04
N PRO A 101 -2.33 9.32 -9.06
CA PRO A 101 -3.40 8.78 -8.21
C PRO A 101 -4.06 7.52 -8.77
N GLY A 102 -3.72 7.10 -10.00
CA GLY A 102 -4.50 6.08 -10.72
C GLY A 102 -4.63 4.75 -10.00
N LEU A 103 -3.58 4.27 -9.32
CA LEU A 103 -3.66 3.04 -8.53
C LEU A 103 -4.62 3.16 -7.33
N VAL A 104 -4.57 4.29 -6.62
CA VAL A 104 -5.43 4.57 -5.45
C VAL A 104 -6.90 4.67 -5.88
N ILE A 105 -7.17 5.41 -6.96
CA ILE A 105 -8.53 5.55 -7.51
C ILE A 105 -9.10 4.20 -7.95
N GLU A 106 -8.32 3.39 -8.67
CA GLU A 106 -8.77 2.09 -9.14
C GLU A 106 -9.00 1.11 -7.98
N ALA A 107 -8.13 1.10 -6.97
CA ALA A 107 -8.34 0.27 -5.79
C ALA A 107 -9.60 0.67 -5.01
N ALA A 108 -9.80 1.98 -4.78
CA ALA A 108 -11.01 2.50 -4.14
C ALA A 108 -12.28 2.10 -4.90
N ARG A 109 -12.27 2.23 -6.24
CA ARG A 109 -13.37 1.83 -7.11
C ARG A 109 -13.69 0.33 -6.97
N ARG A 110 -12.68 -0.55 -6.94
CA ARG A 110 -12.87 -2.00 -6.78
C ARG A 110 -13.44 -2.38 -5.41
N LEU A 111 -13.08 -1.62 -4.38
CA LEU A 111 -13.59 -1.79 -3.01
C LEU A 111 -14.95 -1.13 -2.79
N GLY A 112 -15.47 -0.38 -3.78
CA GLY A 112 -16.77 0.29 -3.67
C GLY A 112 -16.78 1.49 -2.71
N VAL A 113 -15.62 2.14 -2.50
CA VAL A 113 -15.46 3.29 -1.60
C VAL A 113 -15.02 4.54 -2.36
N ALA A 114 -15.25 5.73 -1.78
CA ALA A 114 -14.70 6.96 -2.33
C ALA A 114 -13.19 7.07 -2.02
N PRO A 115 -12.35 7.60 -2.93
CA PRO A 115 -10.92 7.79 -2.66
C PRO A 115 -10.63 8.61 -1.39
N GLY A 116 -11.47 9.62 -1.08
CA GLY A 116 -11.33 10.42 0.14
C GLY A 116 -11.55 9.66 1.45
N ASP A 117 -12.20 8.51 1.39
CA ASP A 117 -12.41 7.61 2.54
C ASP A 117 -11.29 6.56 2.66
N CYS A 118 -10.29 6.60 1.76
CA CYS A 118 -9.12 5.74 1.83
C CYS A 118 -8.00 6.33 2.69
N LEU A 119 -7.25 5.43 3.32
CA LEU A 119 -5.91 5.69 3.86
C LEU A 119 -4.90 4.88 3.05
N VAL A 120 -3.85 5.50 2.55
CA VAL A 120 -2.71 4.82 1.93
C VAL A 120 -1.58 4.75 2.95
N ILE A 121 -1.00 3.56 3.13
CA ILE A 121 0.19 3.34 3.95
C ILE A 121 1.31 2.81 3.04
N GLY A 122 2.46 3.47 3.06
CA GLY A 122 3.62 3.11 2.25
C GLY A 122 4.93 3.58 2.91
N ASP A 123 6.06 3.20 2.34
CA ASP A 123 7.39 3.48 2.88
C ASP A 123 8.16 4.57 2.13
N ILE A 124 7.68 4.98 0.96
CA ILE A 124 8.31 6.06 0.18
C ILE A 124 7.36 7.23 -0.06
N GLY A 125 7.92 8.40 -0.35
CA GLY A 125 7.15 9.63 -0.56
C GLY A 125 6.15 9.52 -1.71
N ALA A 126 6.46 8.69 -2.72
CA ALA A 126 5.56 8.44 -3.85
C ALA A 126 4.18 7.88 -3.41
N ASP A 127 4.11 7.11 -2.33
CA ASP A 127 2.86 6.54 -1.80
C ASP A 127 1.96 7.62 -1.21
N VAL A 128 2.55 8.46 -0.37
CA VAL A 128 1.88 9.59 0.28
C VAL A 128 1.41 10.61 -0.76
N LEU A 129 2.24 10.88 -1.77
CA LEU A 129 1.88 11.77 -2.87
C LEU A 129 0.75 11.21 -3.73
N ALA A 130 0.75 9.91 -4.03
CA ALA A 130 -0.35 9.25 -4.74
C ALA A 130 -1.66 9.32 -3.94
N ALA A 131 -1.59 9.12 -2.63
CA ALA A 131 -2.72 9.27 -1.72
C ALA A 131 -3.31 10.68 -1.81
N ARG A 132 -2.46 11.70 -1.61
CA ARG A 132 -2.85 13.11 -1.67
C ARG A 132 -3.45 13.48 -3.02
N ALA A 133 -2.84 13.03 -4.12
CA ALA A 133 -3.33 13.30 -5.48
C ALA A 133 -4.70 12.66 -5.74
N ALA A 134 -5.04 11.57 -5.06
CA ALA A 134 -6.35 10.92 -5.13
C ALA A 134 -7.38 11.52 -4.16
N GLY A 135 -6.98 12.46 -3.30
CA GLY A 135 -7.81 12.97 -2.20
C GLY A 135 -7.85 12.06 -0.96
N ALA A 136 -7.08 10.97 -0.95
CA ALA A 136 -6.94 10.06 0.18
C ALA A 136 -5.98 10.62 1.24
N ARG A 137 -6.04 10.05 2.45
CA ARG A 137 -5.02 10.28 3.48
C ARG A 137 -3.79 9.40 3.21
N GLY A 138 -2.60 9.89 3.52
CA GLY A 138 -1.35 9.13 3.42
C GLY A 138 -0.62 9.05 4.76
N VAL A 139 -0.07 7.88 5.08
CA VAL A 139 0.85 7.66 6.22
C VAL A 139 2.12 7.03 5.69
N LEU A 140 3.26 7.64 6.02
CA LEU A 140 4.58 7.11 5.69
C LEU A 140 5.10 6.23 6.84
N ILE A 141 5.68 5.08 6.50
CA ILE A 141 6.45 4.22 7.41
C ILE A 141 7.92 4.32 7.00
N PRO A 142 8.74 5.18 7.65
CA PRO A 142 10.12 5.36 7.23
C PRO A 142 10.94 4.07 7.38
N THR A 143 11.65 3.70 6.32
CA THR A 143 12.62 2.61 6.26
C THR A 143 14.01 3.18 5.94
N ALA A 144 14.99 2.31 5.71
CA ALA A 144 16.35 2.74 5.33
C ALA A 144 16.42 3.39 3.94
N VAL A 145 15.42 3.18 3.08
CA VAL A 145 15.37 3.75 1.71
C VAL A 145 14.57 5.05 1.64
N THR A 146 13.76 5.34 2.66
CA THR A 146 12.98 6.58 2.76
C THR A 146 13.92 7.77 2.92
N LEU A 147 13.73 8.80 2.10
CA LEU A 147 14.58 9.99 2.16
C LEU A 147 14.11 10.94 3.29
N PRO A 148 15.02 11.65 3.98
CA PRO A 148 14.65 12.58 5.05
C PRO A 148 13.60 13.61 4.62
N GLU A 149 13.71 14.16 3.41
CA GLU A 149 12.76 15.11 2.85
C GLU A 149 11.36 14.51 2.63
N GLU A 150 11.25 13.19 2.39
CA GLU A 150 9.96 12.51 2.29
C GLU A 150 9.29 12.41 3.66
N VAL A 151 10.09 12.16 4.71
CA VAL A 151 9.62 12.15 6.11
C VAL A 151 9.14 13.54 6.53
N GLU A 152 9.90 14.58 6.21
CA GLU A 152 9.54 15.97 6.52
C GLU A 152 8.28 16.44 5.76
N ALA A 153 8.11 16.00 4.52
CA ALA A 153 6.97 16.36 3.69
C ALA A 153 5.70 15.54 3.98
N ALA A 154 5.82 14.40 4.68
CA ALA A 154 4.69 13.52 4.97
C ALA A 154 3.72 14.17 5.96
N PRO A 155 2.40 14.17 5.68
CA PRO A 155 1.40 14.74 6.57
C PRO A 155 1.25 13.92 7.87
N ALA A 156 1.64 12.64 7.83
CA ALA A 156 1.65 11.75 8.97
C ALA A 156 2.70 10.65 8.78
N THR A 157 3.32 10.24 9.87
CA THR A 157 4.27 9.13 9.92
C THR A 157 3.96 8.17 11.06
N ALA A 158 4.39 6.93 10.93
CA ALA A 158 4.39 5.96 12.02
C ALA A 158 5.69 5.12 11.98
N PRO A 159 6.15 4.63 13.13
CA PRO A 159 7.41 3.86 13.21
C PRO A 159 7.29 2.48 12.57
N ASP A 160 6.07 1.94 12.48
CA ASP A 160 5.79 0.64 11.90
C ASP A 160 4.30 0.54 11.50
N LEU A 161 4.01 -0.46 10.66
CA LEU A 161 2.69 -0.71 10.10
C LEU A 161 1.62 -1.01 11.18
N LEU A 162 1.96 -1.78 12.20
CA LEU A 162 1.00 -2.15 13.26
C LEU A 162 0.64 -0.93 14.11
N THR A 163 1.60 -0.06 14.41
CA THR A 163 1.40 1.22 15.09
C THR A 163 0.51 2.14 14.26
N ALA A 164 0.71 2.23 12.94
CA ALA A 164 -0.15 3.02 12.06
C ALA A 164 -1.62 2.56 12.12
N VAL A 165 -1.85 1.25 12.02
CA VAL A 165 -3.21 0.68 12.09
C VAL A 165 -3.83 0.87 13.46
N ASN A 166 -3.10 0.64 14.55
CA ASN A 166 -3.65 0.86 15.91
C ASN A 166 -4.06 2.32 16.13
N ARG A 167 -3.26 3.29 15.66
CA ARG A 167 -3.60 4.72 15.73
C ARG A 167 -4.87 5.04 14.95
N LEU A 168 -5.01 4.47 13.75
CA LEU A 168 -6.22 4.62 12.94
C LEU A 168 -7.46 4.11 13.68
N LEU A 169 -7.40 2.89 14.22
CA LEU A 169 -8.54 2.28 14.90
C LEU A 169 -8.92 3.03 16.18
N ALA A 170 -7.93 3.50 16.94
CA ALA A 170 -8.18 4.32 18.14
C ALA A 170 -8.90 5.64 17.85
N GLN A 171 -8.59 6.30 16.73
CA GLN A 171 -9.28 7.53 16.29
C GLN A 171 -10.75 7.26 15.93
N THR A 172 -11.04 6.08 15.43
CA THR A 172 -12.38 5.68 15.00
C THR A 172 -13.28 5.39 16.19
N GLN A 173 -12.71 4.82 17.26
CA GLN A 173 -13.41 4.51 18.51
C GLN A 173 -13.60 5.74 19.42
N GLY A 174 -12.70 6.73 19.34
CA GLY A 174 -12.77 7.96 20.14
C GLY A 174 -13.79 9.00 19.68
N GLY A 175 -14.29 8.90 18.45
CA GLY A 175 -15.28 9.83 17.87
C GLY A 175 -16.75 9.46 18.13
N LEU A 176 -17.02 8.35 18.82
CA LEU A 176 -18.37 7.87 19.17
C LEU A 176 -18.80 8.25 20.61
N ARG A 177 -18.16 9.23 21.24
CA ARG A 177 -18.51 9.73 22.59
C ARG A 177 -19.01 11.16 22.56
#